data_AF-B6V8F6-F1
#
_entry.id   AF-B6V8F6-F1
#
_cell.length_a   1.000
_cell.length_b   1.000
_cell.length_c   1.000
_cell.angle_alpha   90.00
_cell.angle_beta   90.00
_cell.angle_gamma   90.00
#
_symmetry.space_group_name_H-M   'P 1'
#
loop_
_entity.id
_entity.type
_entity.pdbx_description
1 polymer ?
#
loop_
_entity_poly.entity_id
_entity_poly.type
_entity_poly.pdbx_seq_one_letter_code
_entity_poly.pdbx_strand_id
1 'polypeptide(L)' 'AAIGSTGCQVAKQHVQDGRKENLEGFVKTFEKELSGDAHPGVYALDCEMSYTTYGLELTRVTVVDTDLQVVYDTFVRPD' A
#
# COMPACT_ATOMS: atom_id res chain seq x y z
N ALA A 1 -17.63 -3.16 5.51
CA ALA A 1 -18.61 -3.34 6.60
C ALA A 1 -17.84 -3.53 7.91
N ALA A 2 -18.42 -3.17 9.07
CA ALA A 2 -17.73 -3.33 10.35
C ALA A 2 -17.47 -4.82 10.67
N ILE A 3 -16.33 -5.07 11.33
CA ILE A 3 -15.98 -6.37 11.91
C ILE A 3 -17.12 -6.79 12.86
N GLY A 4 -17.60 -8.03 12.75
CA GLY A 4 -18.69 -8.54 13.59
C GLY A 4 -20.11 -8.28 13.06
N SER A 5 -20.28 -7.60 11.92
CA SER A 5 -21.58 -7.51 11.25
C SER A 5 -22.09 -8.89 10.81
N THR A 6 -23.41 -9.09 10.71
CA THR A 6 -23.99 -10.40 10.35
C THR A 6 -23.37 -10.97 9.06
N GLY A 7 -23.19 -10.14 8.03
CA GLY A 7 -22.54 -10.55 6.78
C GLY A 7 -21.08 -10.97 6.97
N CYS A 8 -20.32 -10.29 7.83
CA CYS A 8 -18.96 -10.67 8.21
C CYS A 8 -18.90 -12.02 8.93
N GLN A 9 -19.91 -12.34 9.74
CA GLN A 9 -19.92 -13.56 10.56
C GLN A 9 -20.37 -14.81 9.79
N VAL A 10 -21.13 -14.66 8.70
CA VAL A 10 -21.70 -15.80 7.96
C VAL A 10 -21.06 -16.03 6.58
N ALA A 11 -20.43 -15.01 5.99
CA ALA A 11 -19.77 -15.15 4.70
C ALA A 11 -18.41 -15.85 4.86
N LYS A 12 -18.08 -16.76 3.94
CA LYS A 12 -16.76 -17.43 3.90
C LYS A 12 -15.61 -16.48 3.58
N GLN A 13 -15.92 -15.35 2.95
CA GLN A 13 -14.96 -14.35 2.50
C GLN A 13 -15.43 -12.99 3.04
N HIS A 14 -14.78 -12.55 4.11
CA HIS A 14 -15.04 -11.24 4.69
C HIS A 14 -14.06 -10.21 4.11
N VAL A 15 -14.60 -9.08 3.68
CA VAL A 15 -13.83 -7.92 3.26
C VAL A 15 -14.14 -6.76 4.21
N GLN A 16 -13.10 -6.19 4.82
CA GLN A 16 -13.18 -5.03 5.70
C GLN A 16 -12.03 -4.06 5.49
N ASP A 17 -12.34 -2.78 5.66
CA ASP A 17 -11.42 -1.67 5.40
C ASP A 17 -10.92 -1.01 6.71
N GLY A 18 -11.10 -1.67 7.85
CA GLY A 18 -10.70 -1.16 9.17
C GLY A 18 -9.18 -0.99 9.34
N ARG A 19 -8.36 -1.62 8.49
CA ARG A 19 -6.90 -1.39 8.45
C ARG A 19 -6.52 -0.08 7.74
N LYS A 20 -7.40 0.51 6.92
CA LYS A 20 -7.09 1.69 6.09
C LYS A 20 -6.58 2.88 6.90
N GLU A 21 -7.13 3.09 8.09
CA GLU A 21 -6.76 4.21 8.98
C GLU A 21 -5.75 3.78 10.06
N ASN A 22 -5.36 2.50 10.09
CA ASN A 22 -4.39 2.01 11.07
C ASN A 22 -2.95 2.17 10.54
N LEU A 23 -2.25 3.16 11.10
CA LEU A 23 -0.85 3.45 10.77
C LEU A 23 0.14 2.80 11.76
N GLU A 24 -0.31 1.90 12.63
CA GLU A 24 0.57 1.14 13.51
C GLU A 24 1.61 0.35 12.69
N GLY A 25 2.89 0.43 13.07
CA GLY A 25 4.00 -0.18 12.35
C GLY A 25 4.50 0.59 11.12
N PHE A 26 3.75 1.60 10.64
CA PHE A 26 4.25 2.49 9.59
C PHE A 26 5.26 3.47 10.15
N VAL A 27 6.31 3.74 9.38
CA VAL A 27 7.37 4.68 9.75
C VAL A 27 7.23 5.94 8.91
N LYS A 28 7.22 7.11 9.56
CA LYS A 28 7.30 8.37 8.84
C LYS A 28 8.70 8.48 8.22
N THR A 29 8.77 8.73 6.92
CA THR A 29 10.03 9.01 6.24
C THR A 29 10.60 10.34 6.73
N PHE A 30 11.93 10.49 6.64
CA PHE A 30 12.59 11.77 6.91
C PHE A 30 12.12 12.85 5.92
N GLU A 31 12.13 14.10 6.37
CA GLU A 31 11.90 15.24 5.48
C GLU A 31 13.05 15.31 4.47
N LYS A 32 12.70 15.46 3.19
CA LYS A 32 13.67 15.60 2.11
C LYS A 32 13.88 17.09 1.87
N GLU A 33 15.08 17.58 2.15
CA GLU A 33 15.51 18.93 1.78
C GLU A 33 15.42 19.07 0.26
N LEU A 34 14.50 19.92 -0.21
CA LEU A 34 14.37 20.26 -1.62
C LEU A 34 15.44 21.30 -1.95
N SER A 35 16.57 20.88 -2.52
CA SER A 35 17.53 21.83 -3.09
C SER A 35 16.84 22.63 -4.19
N GLY A 36 16.90 23.96 -4.14
CA GLY A 36 16.05 24.90 -4.88
C GLY A 36 16.01 24.78 -6.42
N ASP A 37 16.84 23.93 -7.02
CA ASP A 37 16.88 23.66 -8.47
C ASP A 37 16.76 22.16 -8.85
N ALA A 38 16.72 21.25 -7.88
CA ALA A 38 16.69 19.81 -8.19
C ALA A 38 15.26 19.27 -8.08
N HIS A 39 14.66 18.96 -9.22
CA HIS A 39 13.63 17.95 -9.29
C HIS A 39 14.35 16.59 -9.27
N PRO A 40 14.32 15.79 -8.19
CA PRO A 40 15.11 14.56 -8.08
C PRO A 40 14.60 13.41 -9.00
N GLY A 41 13.84 13.74 -10.04
CA GLY A 41 13.07 12.82 -10.88
C GLY A 41 11.62 12.69 -10.41
N VAL A 42 10.70 12.55 -11.35
CA VAL A 42 9.30 12.16 -11.10
C VAL A 42 9.20 10.65 -11.33
N TYR A 43 8.52 9.96 -10.41
CA TYR A 43 8.29 8.53 -10.52
C TYR A 43 6.79 8.27 -10.39
N ALA A 44 6.28 7.31 -11.16
CA ALA A 44 4.95 6.77 -10.93
C ALA A 44 5.06 5.50 -10.07
N LEU A 45 4.21 5.43 -9.05
CA LEU A 45 4.09 4.32 -8.11
C LEU A 45 2.74 3.66 -8.32
N ASP A 46 2.75 2.36 -8.49
CA ASP A 46 1.55 1.52 -8.51
C ASP A 46 1.70 0.36 -7.54
N CYS A 47 0.59 -0.01 -6.90
CA CYS A 47 0.57 -1.02 -5.86
C CYS A 47 -0.58 -1.99 -6.12
N GLU A 48 -0.30 -3.28 -5.93
CA GLU A 48 -1.33 -4.31 -5.89
C GLU A 48 -1.62 -4.68 -4.44
N MET A 49 -2.90 -4.86 -4.13
CA MET A 49 -3.36 -5.21 -2.79
C MET A 49 -4.26 -6.43 -2.80
N SER A 50 -4.35 -7.11 -1.66
CA SER A 50 -5.24 -8.25 -1.46
C SER A 50 -5.84 -8.23 -0.07
N TYR A 51 -7.08 -8.71 0.06
CA TYR A 51 -7.73 -8.85 1.36
C TYR A 51 -7.25 -10.13 2.05
N THR A 52 -6.81 -9.99 3.30
CA THR A 52 -6.45 -11.07 4.23
C THR A 52 -7.38 -11.05 5.45
N THR A 53 -7.09 -11.88 6.45
CA THR A 53 -7.77 -11.82 7.76
C THR A 53 -7.58 -10.49 8.48
N TYR A 54 -6.54 -9.72 8.14
CA TYR A 54 -6.22 -8.42 8.74
C TYR A 54 -6.79 -7.23 7.94
N GLY A 55 -7.44 -7.47 6.81
CA GLY A 55 -7.98 -6.42 5.91
C GLY A 55 -7.18 -6.30 4.62
N LEU A 56 -7.22 -5.13 3.98
CA LEU A 56 -6.50 -4.88 2.73
C LEU A 56 -4.99 -4.74 3.00
N GLU A 57 -4.17 -5.57 2.38
CA GLU A 57 -2.72 -5.58 2.52
C GLU A 57 -2.00 -5.50 1.18
N LEU A 58 -0.80 -4.92 1.19
CA LEU A 58 0.06 -4.76 0.02
C LEU A 58 0.67 -6.11 -0.39
N THR A 59 0.65 -6.41 -1.69
CA THR A 59 1.20 -7.67 -2.24
C THR A 59 2.25 -7.44 -3.33
N ARG A 60 2.27 -6.27 -3.96
CA ARG A 60 3.31 -5.90 -4.93
C ARG A 60 3.46 -4.38 -5.01
N VAL A 61 4.69 -3.93 -5.24
CA VAL A 61 5.02 -2.53 -5.50
C VAL A 61 5.74 -2.44 -6.83
N THR A 62 5.31 -1.53 -7.68
CA THR A 62 5.99 -1.19 -8.94
C THR A 62 6.27 0.31 -8.99
N VAL A 63 7.49 0.69 -9.36
CA VAL A 63 7.89 2.08 -9.57
C VAL A 63 8.49 2.21 -10.97
N VAL A 64 8.05 3.21 -11.71
CA VAL A 64 8.55 3.55 -13.03
C VAL A 64 9.07 4.98 -13.08
N ASP A 65 10.12 5.20 -13.87
CA ASP A 65 10.68 6.53 -14.12
C ASP A 65 9.99 7.25 -15.30
N THR A 66 10.46 8.46 -15.62
CA THR A 66 9.93 9.28 -16.73
C THR A 66 10.24 8.72 -18.12
N ASP A 67 11.22 7.84 -18.24
CA ASP A 67 11.57 7.13 -19.47
C ASP A 67 10.77 5.81 -19.61
N LEU A 68 9.74 5.65 -18.77
CA LEU A 68 8.84 4.50 -18.70
C LEU A 68 9.56 3.19 -18.38
N GLN A 69 10.74 3.25 -17.75
CA GLN A 69 11.47 2.07 -17.30
C GLN A 69 11.04 1.67 -15.90
N VAL A 70 10.91 0.36 -15.68
CA VAL A 70 10.65 -0.21 -14.35
C VAL A 70 11.93 -0.13 -13.53
N VAL A 71 11.95 0.73 -12.52
CA VAL A 71 13.11 0.94 -11.64
C VAL A 71 13.00 0.16 -10.34
N TYR A 72 11.79 -0.28 -9.98
CA TYR A 72 11.54 -1.18 -8.85
C TYR A 72 10.30 -2.02 -9.11
N ASP A 73 10.40 -3.32 -8.91
CA ASP A 73 9.26 -4.24 -8.98
C ASP A 73 9.49 -5.39 -7.99
N THR A 74 8.65 -5.50 -6.97
CA THR A 74 8.86 -6.47 -5.89
C THR A 74 7.56 -6.95 -5.30
N PHE A 75 7.47 -8.27 -5.11
CA PHE A 75 6.41 -8.90 -4.33
C PHE A 75 6.62 -8.67 -2.83
N VAL A 76 5.53 -8.33 -2.16
CA VAL A 76 5.47 -8.13 -0.72
C VAL A 76 4.74 -9.34 -0.12
N ARG A 77 5.30 -9.92 0.94
CA ARG A 77 4.60 -10.94 1.71
C ARG A 77 3.68 -10.21 2.72
N PRO A 78 2.35 -10.39 2.65
CA PRO A 78 1.44 -9.88 3.68
C PRO A 78 1.74 -10.51 5.04
N ASP A 79 1.29 -9.87 6.12
CA ASP A 79 1.53 -10.34 7.49
C ASP A 79 0.56 -11.47 7.91
#